data_AF-A0A165FG83-F1
#
_entry.id   AF-A0A165FG83-F1
#
_cell.length_a   1.000
_cell.length_b   1.000
_cell.length_c   1.000
_cell.angle_alpha   90.00
_cell.angle_beta   90.00
_cell.angle_gamma   90.00
#
_symmetry.space_group_name_H-M   'P 1'
#
loop_
_entity.id
_entity.type
_entity.pdbx_description
1 polymer ?
#
loop_
_entity_poly.entity_id
_entity_poly.type
_entity_poly.pdbx_seq_one_letter_code
_entity_poly.pdbx_strand_id
1 'polypeptide(L)'
;MATAPPFTSSPASVSVDSSYLARTRALQFSQLASLALPPLYTCVALYRRTPLTINRFLRASWVGTATAALLGGGWEIVRLQGMGPLAVGERAWAVGHDANRLRSQDYSLIGSFIGSLTTSAVLWKRARKVHLVLGGAVLGEAAGFAAHLYQSWAGPALGSSPEVVRAEQGAAEVAEVADVPPVGK
;
A
#
# COMPACT_ATOMS: atom_id res chain seq x y z
N MET A 1 3.85 32.70 1.91
CA MET A 1 2.48 32.64 1.34
C MET A 1 2.16 31.17 1.07
N ALA A 2 1.35 30.52 1.92
CA ALA A 2 0.86 29.18 1.63
C ALA A 2 -0.19 29.30 0.51
N THR A 3 0.14 28.87 -0.70
CA THR A 3 -0.81 28.77 -1.81
C THR A 3 -1.98 27.91 -1.35
N ALA A 4 -3.19 28.47 -1.35
CA ALA A 4 -4.39 27.70 -1.09
C ALA A 4 -4.40 26.48 -2.03
N PRO A 5 -4.65 25.27 -1.51
CA PRO A 5 -4.62 24.08 -2.34
C PRO A 5 -5.67 24.18 -3.46
N PRO A 6 -5.43 23.59 -4.65
CA PRO A 6 -6.25 23.75 -5.84
C PRO A 6 -7.55 22.93 -5.79
N PHE A 7 -8.29 23.00 -4.67
CA PHE A 7 -9.53 22.25 -4.48
C PHE A 7 -10.67 23.00 -5.15
N THR A 8 -11.03 22.54 -6.34
CA THR A 8 -12.26 22.97 -6.99
C THR A 8 -13.40 22.07 -6.52
N SER A 9 -14.54 22.63 -6.13
CA SER A 9 -15.76 21.88 -5.79
C SER A 9 -16.53 21.42 -7.03
N SER A 10 -15.85 21.29 -8.17
CA SER A 10 -16.47 20.85 -9.42
C SER A 10 -16.92 19.40 -9.28
N PRO A 11 -18.10 19.00 -9.80
CA PRO A 11 -18.52 17.60 -9.75
C PRO A 11 -17.50 16.65 -10.41
N ALA A 12 -16.75 17.13 -11.41
CA ALA A 12 -15.68 16.38 -12.05
C ALA A 12 -14.51 16.09 -11.09
N SER A 13 -13.98 17.09 -10.38
CA SER A 13 -12.87 16.90 -9.43
C SER A 13 -13.29 15.99 -8.27
N VAL A 14 -14.49 16.19 -7.73
CA VAL A 14 -15.02 15.34 -6.64
C VAL A 14 -15.15 13.87 -7.07
N SER A 15 -15.59 13.61 -8.30
CA SER A 15 -15.67 12.23 -8.82
C SER A 15 -14.29 11.58 -8.98
N VAL A 16 -13.29 12.34 -9.41
CA VAL A 16 -11.91 11.86 -9.53
C VAL A 16 -11.34 11.57 -8.15
N ASP A 17 -11.46 12.51 -7.20
CA ASP A 17 -10.93 12.39 -5.85
C ASP A 17 -11.58 11.24 -5.07
N SER A 18 -12.91 11.08 -5.19
CA SER A 18 -13.63 9.96 -4.58
C SER A 18 -13.21 8.61 -5.16
N SER A 19 -13.05 8.51 -6.48
CA SER A 19 -12.56 7.29 -7.13
C SER A 19 -11.11 6.97 -6.74
N TYR A 20 -10.27 7.99 -6.59
CA TYR A 20 -8.91 7.86 -6.11
C TYR A 20 -8.90 7.32 -4.68
N LEU A 21 -9.59 7.98 -3.75
CA LEU A 21 -9.68 7.55 -2.35
C LEU A 21 -10.21 6.11 -2.19
N ALA A 22 -11.22 5.74 -2.98
CA ALA A 22 -11.76 4.38 -2.99
C ALA A 22 -10.71 3.35 -3.43
N ARG A 23 -9.96 3.62 -4.50
CA ARG A 23 -8.86 2.74 -4.96
C ARG A 23 -7.76 2.65 -3.91
N THR A 24 -7.35 3.77 -3.33
CA THR A 24 -6.26 3.77 -2.36
C THR A 24 -6.65 3.01 -1.09
N ARG A 25 -7.93 3.03 -0.71
CA ARG A 25 -8.47 2.20 0.38
C ARG A 25 -8.54 0.74 0.02
N ALA A 26 -9.01 0.39 -1.18
CA ALA A 26 -9.01 -0.99 -1.64
C ALA A 26 -7.61 -1.63 -1.56
N LEU A 27 -6.57 -0.91 -1.97
CA LEU A 27 -5.17 -1.35 -1.87
C LEU A 27 -4.69 -1.50 -0.41
N GLN A 28 -5.09 -0.62 0.50
CA GLN A 28 -4.75 -0.78 1.91
C GLN A 28 -5.37 -2.05 2.52
N PHE A 29 -6.63 -2.34 2.17
CA PHE A 29 -7.29 -3.54 2.65
C PHE A 29 -6.71 -4.80 1.98
N SER A 30 -6.29 -4.74 0.72
CA SER A 30 -5.58 -5.86 0.08
C SER A 30 -4.26 -6.15 0.78
N GLN A 31 -3.46 -5.12 1.09
CA GLN A 31 -2.18 -5.28 1.79
C GLN A 31 -2.38 -5.92 3.16
N LEU A 32 -3.31 -5.40 3.97
CA LEU A 32 -3.60 -5.95 5.29
C LEU A 32 -4.15 -7.38 5.21
N ALA A 33 -5.06 -7.64 4.27
CA ALA A 33 -5.63 -8.97 4.08
C ALA A 33 -4.58 -9.96 3.57
N SER A 34 -3.69 -9.55 2.66
CA SER A 34 -2.62 -10.40 2.13
C SER A 34 -1.66 -10.85 3.24
N LEU A 35 -1.40 -10.00 4.23
CA LEU A 35 -0.57 -10.32 5.39
C LEU A 35 -1.30 -11.20 6.40
N ALA A 36 -2.60 -10.94 6.64
CA ALA A 36 -3.38 -11.60 7.68
C ALA A 36 -4.03 -12.93 7.26
N LEU A 37 -4.46 -13.07 6.00
CA LEU A 37 -5.21 -14.24 5.52
C LEU A 37 -4.38 -15.52 5.50
N PRO A 38 -3.11 -15.54 5.04
CA PRO A 38 -2.28 -16.74 5.08
C PRO A 38 -2.16 -17.34 6.49
N PRO A 39 -1.74 -16.59 7.54
CA PRO A 39 -1.67 -17.14 8.89
C PRO A 39 -3.05 -17.47 9.44
N LEU A 40 -4.06 -16.61 9.23
CA LEU A 40 -5.42 -16.86 9.72
C LEU A 40 -6.01 -18.15 9.15
N TYR A 41 -5.81 -18.41 7.85
CA TYR A 41 -6.25 -19.64 7.22
C TYR A 41 -5.52 -20.86 7.80
N THR A 42 -4.21 -20.78 8.05
CA THR A 42 -3.47 -21.88 8.69
C THR A 42 -3.97 -22.17 10.10
N CYS A 43 -4.24 -21.14 10.91
CA CYS A 43 -4.81 -21.29 12.24
C CYS A 43 -6.19 -21.96 12.20
N VAL A 44 -7.08 -21.50 11.29
CA VAL A 44 -8.42 -22.08 11.13
C VAL A 44 -8.35 -23.53 10.65
N ALA A 45 -7.46 -23.84 9.71
CA ALA A 45 -7.29 -25.19 9.20
C ALA A 45 -6.75 -26.14 10.28
N LEU A 46 -5.81 -25.67 11.11
CA LEU A 46 -5.28 -26.42 12.25
C LEU A 46 -6.36 -26.64 13.31
N TYR A 47 -7.11 -25.60 13.66
CA TYR A 47 -8.23 -25.68 14.61
C TYR A 47 -9.32 -26.65 14.15
N ARG A 48 -9.68 -26.59 12.86
CA ARG A 48 -10.70 -27.48 12.26
C ARG A 48 -10.14 -28.86 11.85
N ARG A 49 -8.85 -29.12 12.08
CA ARG A 49 -8.13 -30.34 11.66
C ARG A 49 -8.37 -30.73 10.21
N THR A 50 -8.53 -29.74 9.32
CA THR A 50 -8.73 -29.99 7.90
C THR A 50 -7.38 -30.12 7.19
N PRO A 51 -7.23 -31.04 6.21
CA PRO A 51 -5.97 -31.19 5.49
C PRO A 51 -5.62 -29.90 4.73
N LEU A 52 -4.41 -29.40 4.98
CA LEU A 52 -3.84 -28.25 4.28
C LEU A 52 -3.39 -28.68 2.89
N THR A 53 -4.15 -28.29 1.87
CA THR A 53 -3.74 -28.44 0.47
C THR A 53 -3.32 -27.10 -0.09
N ILE A 54 -2.23 -27.10 -0.87
CA ILE A 54 -1.69 -25.90 -1.52
C ILE A 54 -2.77 -25.18 -2.32
N ASN A 55 -3.60 -25.94 -3.03
CA ASN A 55 -4.65 -25.39 -3.88
C ASN A 55 -5.73 -24.64 -3.07
N ARG A 56 -6.12 -25.16 -1.90
CA ARG A 56 -7.13 -24.54 -1.04
C ARG A 56 -6.57 -23.33 -0.30
N PHE A 57 -5.32 -23.41 0.13
CA PHE A 57 -4.58 -22.29 0.74
C PHE A 57 -4.43 -21.11 -0.22
N LEU A 58 -3.94 -21.36 -1.42
CA LEU A 58 -3.78 -20.30 -2.45
C LEU A 58 -5.15 -19.71 -2.81
N ARG A 59 -6.17 -20.56 -3.00
CA ARG A 59 -7.54 -20.10 -3.30
C ARG A 59 -8.11 -19.22 -2.18
N ALA A 60 -8.00 -19.65 -0.93
CA ALA A 60 -8.50 -18.88 0.21
C ALA A 60 -7.78 -17.52 0.32
N SER A 61 -6.47 -17.50 0.06
CA SER A 61 -5.65 -16.29 0.16
C SER A 61 -6.03 -15.27 -0.93
N TRP A 62 -6.07 -15.66 -2.20
CA TRP A 62 -6.41 -14.69 -3.27
C TRP A 62 -7.88 -14.28 -3.26
N VAL A 63 -8.81 -15.22 -3.01
CA VAL A 63 -10.24 -14.88 -2.92
C VAL A 63 -10.48 -13.96 -1.74
N GLY A 64 -9.94 -14.30 -0.56
CA GLY A 64 -10.11 -13.47 0.62
C GLY A 64 -9.53 -12.06 0.45
N THR A 65 -8.35 -11.96 -0.18
CA THR A 65 -7.70 -10.66 -0.40
C THR A 65 -8.49 -9.82 -1.41
N ALA A 66 -8.99 -10.44 -2.49
CA ALA A 66 -9.87 -9.76 -3.45
C ALA A 66 -11.18 -9.30 -2.80
N THR A 67 -11.80 -10.13 -1.96
CA THR A 67 -12.99 -9.76 -1.21
C THR A 67 -12.71 -8.60 -0.24
N ALA A 68 -11.58 -8.63 0.47
CA ALA A 68 -11.19 -7.53 1.37
C ALA A 68 -10.96 -6.21 0.62
N ALA A 69 -10.33 -6.26 -0.56
CA ALA A 69 -10.13 -5.08 -1.40
C ALA A 69 -11.46 -4.47 -1.85
N LEU A 70 -12.42 -5.30 -2.29
CA LEU A 70 -13.76 -4.86 -2.66
C LEU A 70 -14.51 -4.23 -1.48
N LEU A 71 -14.43 -4.85 -0.29
CA LEU A 71 -15.02 -4.30 0.92
C LEU A 71 -14.38 -2.97 1.33
N GLY A 72 -13.05 -2.85 1.23
CA GLY A 72 -12.33 -1.62 1.55
C GLY A 72 -12.68 -0.45 0.61
N GLY A 73 -12.76 -0.71 -0.69
CA GLY A 73 -13.17 0.28 -1.68
C GLY A 73 -14.64 0.69 -1.53
N GLY A 74 -15.53 -0.29 -1.35
CA GLY A 74 -16.95 -0.04 -1.12
C GLY A 74 -17.22 0.74 0.17
N TRP A 75 -16.51 0.41 1.25
CA TRP A 75 -16.59 1.13 2.52
C TRP A 75 -16.22 2.60 2.39
N GLU A 76 -15.17 2.92 1.64
CA GLU A 76 -14.78 4.31 1.42
C GLU A 76 -15.82 5.06 0.58
N ILE A 77 -16.42 4.43 -0.43
CA ILE A 77 -17.51 5.04 -1.21
C ILE A 77 -18.69 5.42 -0.30
N VAL A 78 -19.13 4.50 0.58
CA VAL A 78 -20.20 4.78 1.54
C VAL A 78 -19.80 5.90 2.50
N ARG A 79 -18.56 5.90 2.97
CA ARG A 79 -18.04 6.94 3.86
C ARG A 79 -18.01 8.31 3.18
N LEU A 80 -17.69 8.38 1.89
CA LEU A 80 -17.59 9.63 1.13
C LEU A 80 -18.97 10.27 0.88
N GLN A 81 -20.07 9.52 0.91
CA GLN A 81 -21.42 10.08 0.80
C GLN A 81 -21.78 11.05 1.93
N GLY A 82 -21.13 10.93 3.09
CA GLY A 82 -21.32 11.81 4.23
C GLY A 82 -20.36 13.01 4.29
N MET A 83 -19.46 13.19 3.32
CA MET A 83 -18.46 14.26 3.32
C MET A 83 -18.80 15.39 2.33
N GLY A 84 -18.48 16.62 2.72
CA GLY A 84 -18.58 17.78 1.83
C GLY A 84 -17.51 17.75 0.70
N PRO A 85 -17.77 18.37 -0.47
CA PRO A 85 -16.86 18.37 -1.61
C PRO A 85 -15.43 18.84 -1.31
N LEU A 86 -15.30 19.87 -0.48
CA LEU A 86 -13.99 20.41 -0.07
C LEU A 86 -13.21 19.42 0.80
N ALA A 87 -13.90 18.74 1.73
CA ALA A 87 -13.29 17.73 2.59
C ALA A 87 -12.80 16.50 1.81
N VAL A 88 -13.46 16.16 0.70
CA VAL A 88 -13.01 15.09 -0.20
C VAL A 88 -11.69 15.47 -0.88
N GLY A 89 -11.58 16.69 -1.39
CA GLY A 89 -10.36 17.20 -2.04
C GLY A 89 -9.17 17.33 -1.07
N GLU A 90 -9.40 17.91 0.12
CA GLU A 90 -8.40 18.00 1.18
C GLU A 90 -7.83 16.63 1.55
N ARG A 91 -8.71 15.64 1.66
CA ARG A 91 -8.34 14.29 2.02
C ARG A 91 -7.63 13.55 0.88
N ALA A 92 -8.07 13.74 -0.37
CA ALA A 92 -7.39 13.19 -1.54
C ALA A 92 -5.96 13.72 -1.64
N TRP A 93 -5.76 15.01 -1.38
CA TRP A 93 -4.44 15.63 -1.37
C TRP A 93 -3.55 15.13 -0.24
N ALA A 94 -4.07 15.05 0.99
CA ALA A 94 -3.35 14.52 2.14
C ALA A 94 -2.94 13.06 1.92
N VAL A 95 -3.83 12.25 1.34
CA VAL A 95 -3.52 10.85 0.98
C VAL A 95 -2.49 10.76 -0.15
N GLY A 96 -2.55 11.67 -1.12
CA GLY A 96 -1.62 11.69 -2.25
C GLY A 96 -0.20 12.14 -1.91
N HIS A 97 -0.03 12.92 -0.83
CA HIS A 97 1.27 13.41 -0.38
C HIS A 97 1.94 12.55 0.70
N ASP A 98 1.36 11.41 1.06
CA ASP A 98 1.97 10.49 2.02
C ASP A 98 3.04 9.62 1.34
N ALA A 99 4.29 10.10 1.36
CA ALA A 99 5.44 9.41 0.77
C ALA A 99 5.74 8.04 1.40
N ASN A 100 5.33 7.81 2.65
CA ASN A 100 5.51 6.50 3.29
C ASN A 100 4.51 5.48 2.72
N ARG A 101 3.28 5.92 2.47
CA ARG A 101 2.26 5.10 1.82
C ARG A 101 2.60 4.75 0.39
N LEU A 102 3.10 5.70 -0.41
CA LEU A 102 3.53 5.38 -1.78
C LEU A 102 4.62 4.32 -1.78
N ARG A 103 5.64 4.47 -0.92
CA ARG A 103 6.71 3.47 -0.78
C ARG A 103 6.19 2.10 -0.39
N SER A 104 5.28 2.00 0.59
CA SER A 104 4.72 0.71 0.99
C SER A 104 3.93 0.04 -0.14
N GLN A 105 3.23 0.82 -0.96
CA GLN A 105 2.53 0.32 -2.15
C GLN A 105 3.49 -0.20 -3.21
N ASP A 106 4.59 0.50 -3.46
CA ASP A 106 5.60 0.07 -4.43
C ASP A 106 6.23 -1.27 -4.03
N TYR A 107 6.63 -1.42 -2.77
CA TYR A 107 7.17 -2.69 -2.26
C TYR A 107 6.15 -3.83 -2.37
N SER A 108 4.89 -3.58 -2.03
CA SER A 108 3.80 -4.55 -2.19
C SER A 108 3.58 -4.96 -3.65
N LEU A 109 3.60 -4.01 -4.59
CA LEU A 109 3.41 -4.29 -6.01
C LEU A 109 4.57 -5.09 -6.59
N ILE A 110 5.82 -4.68 -6.33
CA ILE A 110 7.02 -5.41 -6.76
C ILE A 110 6.99 -6.83 -6.17
N GLY A 111 6.71 -6.94 -4.88
CA GLY A 111 6.56 -8.21 -4.19
C GLY A 111 5.52 -9.10 -4.86
N SER A 112 4.36 -8.53 -5.22
CA SER A 112 3.27 -9.24 -5.89
C SER A 112 3.69 -9.82 -7.24
N PHE A 113 4.37 -9.03 -8.09
CA PHE A 113 4.89 -9.53 -9.37
C PHE A 113 5.90 -10.67 -9.17
N ILE A 114 6.88 -10.49 -8.28
CA ILE A 114 7.90 -11.50 -8.01
C ILE A 114 7.26 -12.76 -7.41
N GLY A 115 6.34 -12.61 -6.47
CA GLY A 115 5.63 -13.72 -5.82
C GLY A 115 4.76 -14.49 -6.80
N SER A 116 4.09 -13.80 -7.73
CA SER A 116 3.30 -14.43 -8.78
C SER A 116 4.17 -15.30 -9.70
N LEU A 117 5.30 -14.76 -10.17
CA LEU A 117 6.23 -15.49 -11.03
C LEU A 117 6.88 -16.67 -10.30
N THR A 118 7.39 -16.43 -9.09
CA THR A 118 8.11 -17.44 -8.30
C THR A 118 7.19 -18.58 -7.88
N THR A 119 6.00 -18.27 -7.37
CA THR A 119 5.02 -19.28 -6.96
C THR A 119 4.56 -20.10 -8.16
N SER A 120 4.32 -19.44 -9.30
CA SER A 120 3.94 -20.13 -10.54
C SER A 120 5.04 -21.04 -11.05
N ALA A 121 6.29 -20.58 -11.03
CA ALA A 121 7.45 -21.37 -11.45
C ALA A 121 7.68 -22.61 -10.56
N VAL A 122 7.63 -22.43 -9.24
CA VAL A 122 7.96 -23.50 -8.27
C VAL A 122 6.83 -24.52 -8.14
N LEU A 123 5.57 -24.07 -8.14
CA LEU A 123 4.41 -24.92 -7.84
C LEU A 123 3.59 -25.29 -9.08
N TRP A 124 4.15 -25.12 -10.29
CA TRP A 124 3.47 -25.34 -11.58
C TRP A 124 2.71 -26.68 -11.68
N LYS A 125 3.27 -27.77 -11.12
CA LYS A 125 2.67 -29.12 -11.16
C LYS A 125 1.75 -29.42 -9.96
N ARG A 126 1.69 -28.57 -8.94
CA ARG A 126 1.02 -28.85 -7.65
C ARG A 126 -0.34 -28.18 -7.47
N ALA A 127 -0.67 -27.17 -8.27
CA ALA A 127 -1.95 -26.47 -8.16
C ALA A 127 -2.45 -25.97 -9.54
N ARG A 128 -3.69 -25.46 -9.58
CA ARG A 128 -4.25 -24.89 -10.80
C ARG A 128 -3.56 -23.56 -11.11
N LYS A 129 -3.23 -23.33 -12.39
CA LYS A 129 -2.50 -22.16 -12.88
C LYS A 129 -3.04 -20.82 -12.35
N VAL A 130 -4.36 -20.64 -12.35
CA VAL A 130 -5.02 -19.42 -11.85
C VAL A 130 -4.72 -19.17 -10.36
N HIS A 131 -4.74 -20.22 -9.54
CA HIS A 131 -4.49 -20.09 -8.10
C HIS A 131 -3.01 -19.88 -7.79
N LEU A 132 -2.10 -20.35 -8.66
CA LEU A 132 -0.67 -20.10 -8.54
C LEU A 132 -0.32 -18.64 -8.81
N VAL A 133 -0.83 -18.08 -9.90
CA VAL A 133 -0.57 -16.70 -10.30
C VAL A 133 -1.18 -15.74 -9.27
N LEU A 134 -2.46 -15.91 -8.95
CA LEU A 134 -3.18 -15.00 -8.03
C LEU A 134 -2.77 -15.23 -6.58
N GLY A 135 -2.61 -16.48 -6.13
CA GLY A 135 -2.16 -16.77 -4.78
C GLY A 135 -0.70 -16.37 -4.55
N GLY A 136 0.16 -16.54 -5.57
CA GLY A 136 1.54 -16.07 -5.53
C GLY A 136 1.64 -14.54 -5.49
N ALA A 137 0.76 -13.85 -6.23
CA ALA A 137 0.65 -12.39 -6.17
C ALA A 137 0.34 -11.91 -4.74
N VAL A 138 -0.63 -12.52 -4.07
CA VAL A 138 -0.97 -12.17 -2.68
C VAL A 138 0.16 -12.49 -1.70
N LEU A 139 0.82 -13.64 -1.83
CA LEU A 139 1.95 -13.97 -0.95
C LEU A 139 3.13 -13.01 -1.18
N GLY A 140 3.36 -12.61 -2.43
CA GLY A 140 4.34 -11.61 -2.79
C GLY A 140 4.01 -10.22 -2.25
N GLU A 141 2.75 -9.81 -2.34
CA GLU A 141 2.23 -8.55 -1.78
C GLU A 141 2.46 -8.49 -0.26
N ALA A 142 2.15 -9.59 0.43
CA ALA A 142 2.37 -9.75 1.87
C ALA A 142 3.86 -9.66 2.22
N ALA A 143 4.73 -10.33 1.45
CA ALA A 143 6.18 -10.30 1.68
C ALA A 143 6.77 -8.89 1.45
N GLY A 144 6.35 -8.20 0.38
CA GLY A 144 6.77 -6.82 0.11
C GLY A 144 6.29 -5.85 1.18
N PHE A 145 5.04 -5.97 1.62
CA PHE A 145 4.51 -5.16 2.73
C PHE A 145 5.24 -5.45 4.05
N ALA A 146 5.50 -6.73 4.35
CA ALA A 146 6.25 -7.12 5.53
C ALA A 146 7.69 -6.61 5.51
N ALA A 147 8.35 -6.57 4.35
CA ALA A 147 9.68 -5.98 4.20
C ALA A 147 9.68 -4.47 4.50
N HIS A 148 8.66 -3.74 4.02
CA HIS A 148 8.49 -2.33 4.35
C HIS A 148 8.20 -2.12 5.84
N LEU A 149 7.37 -2.98 6.45
CA LEU A 149 7.11 -2.94 7.89
C LEU A 149 8.39 -3.22 8.68
N TYR A 150 9.16 -4.23 8.28
CA TYR A 150 10.46 -4.53 8.89
C TYR A 150 11.41 -3.33 8.79
N GLN A 151 11.48 -2.66 7.63
CA GLN A 151 12.35 -1.51 7.44
C GLN A 151 11.88 -0.27 8.24
N SER A 152 10.58 -0.06 8.40
CA SER A 152 10.06 1.02 9.26
C SER A 152 10.33 0.78 10.75
N TRP A 153 10.40 -0.48 11.20
CA TRP A 153 10.72 -0.84 12.58
C TRP A 153 12.23 -0.90 12.82
N ALA A 154 12.99 -1.34 11.82
CA ALA A 154 14.44 -1.48 11.86
C ALA A 154 15.20 -0.22 11.42
N GLY A 155 14.50 0.84 10.99
CA GLY A 155 15.08 2.14 10.62
C GLY A 155 16.01 2.77 11.67
N PRO A 156 15.82 2.54 12.99
CA PRO A 156 16.81 2.94 14.00
C PRO A 156 18.04 2.02 14.09
N ALA A 157 17.97 0.78 13.60
CA ALA A 157 18.98 -0.27 13.78
C ALA A 157 19.85 -0.53 12.54
N LEU A 158 19.32 -0.28 11.34
CA LEU A 158 20.07 -0.29 10.08
C LEU A 158 20.29 1.16 9.68
N GLY A 159 21.46 1.70 10.06
CA GLY A 159 21.83 3.10 9.91
C GLY A 159 21.30 3.71 8.62
N SER A 160 20.62 4.86 8.78
CA SER A 160 20.15 5.78 7.74
C SER A 160 20.68 5.46 6.34
N SER A 161 19.81 4.90 5.49
CA SER A 161 20.11 4.74 4.07
C SER A 161 20.78 6.02 3.55
N PRO A 162 21.89 5.94 2.79
CA PRO A 162 22.68 7.11 2.39
C PRO A 162 21.86 8.16 1.63
N GLU A 163 20.70 7.80 1.11
CA GLU A 163 19.72 8.70 0.49
C GLU A 163 19.00 9.63 1.49
N VAL A 164 18.74 9.18 2.73
CA VAL A 164 18.13 10.01 3.78
C VAL A 164 19.16 11.03 4.29
N VAL A 165 20.42 10.62 4.45
CA VAL A 165 21.52 11.53 4.78
C VAL A 165 21.74 12.55 3.67
N ARG A 166 21.67 12.15 2.39
CA ARG A 166 21.76 13.09 1.25
C ARG A 166 20.58 14.06 1.17
N ALA A 167 19.38 13.60 1.49
CA ALA A 167 18.18 14.44 1.53
C ALA A 167 18.24 15.45 2.69
N GLU A 168 18.73 15.05 3.86
CA GLU A 168 18.94 15.97 4.98
C GLU A 168 20.11 16.93 4.75
N GLN A 169 21.21 16.48 4.13
CA GLN A 169 22.34 17.34 3.76
C GLN A 169 21.95 18.36 2.67
N GLY A 170 21.18 17.94 1.66
CA GLY A 170 20.67 18.86 0.63
C GLY A 170 19.65 19.86 1.18
N ALA A 171 18.82 19.47 2.15
CA ALA A 171 17.90 20.39 2.83
C ALA A 171 18.64 21.39 3.74
N ALA A 172 19.74 20.98 4.37
CA ALA A 172 20.60 21.87 5.16
C ALA A 172 21.37 22.87 4.28
N GLU A 173 21.89 22.44 3.13
CA GLU A 173 22.59 23.31 2.18
C GLU A 173 21.68 24.39 1.58
N VAL A 174 20.42 24.05 1.29
CA VAL A 174 19.42 25.03 0.80
C VAL A 174 19.00 26.01 1.90
N ALA A 175 19.01 25.60 3.16
CA ALA A 175 18.74 26.49 4.30
C ALA A 175 19.90 27.46 4.58
N GLU A 176 21.15 27.03 4.39
CA GLU A 176 22.35 27.86 4.56
C GLU A 176 22.48 28.94 3.46
N VAL A 177 22.09 28.62 2.22
CA VAL A 177 22.08 29.61 1.10
C VAL A 177 20.99 30.67 1.26
N ALA A 178 19.92 30.38 2.01
CA ALA A 178 18.82 31.32 2.24
C ALA A 178 19.12 32.37 3.34
N ASP A 179 20.20 32.22 4.10
CA ASP A 179 20.55 33.09 5.25
C ASP A 179 21.72 34.05 4.94
N VAL A 180 21.96 34.37 3.66
CA VAL A 180 22.94 35.40 3.28
C VAL A 180 22.35 36.80 3.56
N PRO A 181 22.88 37.57 4.53
CA PRO A 181 22.35 38.90 4.83
C PRO A 181 22.60 39.86 3.66
N PRO A 182 21.70 40.85 3.42
CA PRO A 182 21.91 41.83 2.37
C PRO A 182 23.17 42.66 2.69
N VAL A 183 24.16 42.53 1.82
CA VAL A 183 25.36 43.39 1.82
C VAL A 183 24.88 44.82 1.60
N GLY A 184 25.06 45.64 2.64
CA GLY A 184 24.58 47.01 2.69
C GLY A 184 25.17 47.91 1.59
N LYS A 185 24.39 48.94 1.28
CA LYS A 185 24.89 50.23 0.78
C LYS A 185 24.24 51.32 1.61
#